data_AF-A0A1G2FTM2-F1
#
_entry.id   AF-A0A1G2FTM2-F1
#
_cell.length_a   1.000
_cell.length_b   1.000
_cell.length_c   1.000
_cell.angle_alpha   90.00
_cell.angle_beta   90.00
_cell.angle_gamma   90.00
#
_symmetry.space_group_name_H-M   'P 1'
#
loop_
_entity.id
_entity.type
_entity.pdbx_description
1 polymer ?
#
loop_
_entity_poly.entity_id
_entity_poly.type
_entity_poly.pdbx_seq_one_letter_code
_entity_poly.pdbx_strand_id
1 'polypeptide(L)'
;MYFFNLKPFYAGYLANQILSLPPSDAAQGTPLFKDALNLNTFASPEIAYQVAIDYIDKIAQEPALAQNEEFYTIVSTQLLGTIERSPEQSRNYIALAWLNLYFSGKDRQRINKALDLGDKILTLSPIKKDGYLILAAGYALSNQPAKAREVISQVGKIDVKMGEEIKNYYEKLK
;
A
#
# COMPACT_ATOMS: atom_id res chain seq x y z
N MET A 1 25.14 2.58 31.85
CA MET A 1 23.78 3.12 32.07
C MET A 1 23.05 3.11 30.73
N TYR A 2 22.11 2.18 30.54
CA TYR A 2 21.19 2.24 29.40
C TYR A 2 20.18 3.36 29.70
N PHE A 3 20.25 4.47 28.96
CA PHE A 3 19.19 5.47 29.02
C PHE A 3 17.90 4.84 28.49
N PHE A 4 16.81 4.93 29.27
CA PHE A 4 15.46 4.59 28.82
C PHE A 4 15.11 5.47 27.61
N ASN A 5 15.36 4.98 26.39
CA ASN A 5 14.93 5.66 25.18
C ASN A 5 13.41 5.47 25.06
N LEU A 6 12.63 6.44 25.55
CA LEU A 6 11.17 6.41 25.50
C LEU A 6 10.59 6.70 24.10
N LYS A 7 11.44 7.09 23.14
CA LYS A 7 10.99 7.43 21.78
C LYS A 7 10.19 6.31 21.09
N PRO A 8 10.58 5.02 21.14
CA PRO A 8 9.80 3.95 20.52
C PRO A 8 8.43 3.77 21.18
N PHE A 9 8.33 3.94 22.50
CA PHE A 9 7.05 3.88 23.21
C PHE A 9 6.14 5.04 22.77
N TYR A 10 6.69 6.25 22.68
CA TYR A 10 5.92 7.40 22.24
C TYR A 10 5.52 7.32 20.76
N ALA A 11 6.40 6.82 19.89
CA ALA A 11 6.09 6.55 18.49
C ALA A 11 4.95 5.52 18.36
N GLY A 12 4.98 4.46 19.16
CA GLY A 12 3.91 3.47 19.23
C GLY A 12 2.59 4.04 19.76
N TYR A 13 2.66 4.93 20.76
CA TYR A 13 1.48 5.63 21.27
C TYR A 13 0.81 6.48 20.18
N LEU A 14 1.59 7.28 19.43
CA LEU A 14 1.09 8.06 18.30
C LEU A 14 0.53 7.16 17.19
N ALA A 15 1.22 6.05 16.87
CA ALA A 15 0.73 5.06 15.91
C ALA A 15 -0.65 4.52 16.30
N ASN A 16 -0.84 4.16 17.58
CA ASN A 16 -2.14 3.68 18.07
C ASN A 16 -3.23 4.75 17.98
N GLN A 17 -2.92 6.02 18.24
CA GLN A 17 -3.87 7.11 18.03
C GLN A 17 -4.32 7.17 16.56
N ILE A 18 -3.39 7.14 15.62
CA ILE A 18 -3.68 7.16 14.17
C ILE A 18 -4.58 5.99 13.78
N LEU A 19 -4.20 4.76 14.17
CA LEU A 19 -4.93 3.55 13.80
C LEU A 19 -6.34 3.52 14.39
N SER A 20 -6.55 4.16 15.54
CA SER A 20 -7.86 4.26 16.19
C SER A 20 -8.81 5.28 15.56
N LEU A 21 -8.34 6.15 14.67
CA LEU A 21 -9.19 7.17 14.03
C LEU A 21 -10.22 6.52 13.11
N PRO A 22 -11.51 6.91 13.17
CA PRO A 22 -12.50 6.47 12.19
C PRO A 22 -12.17 7.03 10.80
N PRO A 23 -12.73 6.47 9.72
CA PRO A 23 -12.49 6.94 8.35
C PRO A 23 -12.69 8.45 8.17
N SER A 24 -13.72 9.03 8.79
CA SER A 24 -14.04 10.46 8.74
C SER A 24 -12.94 11.37 9.28
N ASP A 25 -12.13 10.88 10.21
CA ASP A 25 -11.07 11.63 10.88
C ASP A 25 -9.67 11.20 10.45
N ALA A 26 -9.55 10.20 9.57
CA ALA A 26 -8.26 9.61 9.19
C ALA A 26 -7.26 10.64 8.64
N ALA A 27 -7.73 11.69 7.96
CA ALA A 27 -6.87 12.79 7.49
C ALA A 27 -6.14 13.52 8.64
N GLN A 28 -6.78 13.64 9.81
CA GLN A 28 -6.21 14.24 11.02
C GLN A 28 -5.06 13.40 11.61
N GLY A 29 -4.92 12.14 11.19
CA GLY A 29 -3.79 11.29 11.55
C GLY A 29 -2.48 11.67 10.86
N THR A 30 -2.51 12.49 9.80
CA THR A 30 -1.30 12.83 9.01
C THR A 30 -0.24 13.59 9.83
N PRO A 31 -0.60 14.63 10.61
CA PRO A 31 0.34 15.28 11.53
C PRO A 31 0.90 14.33 12.59
N LEU A 32 0.05 13.50 13.21
CA LEU A 32 0.48 12.52 14.22
C LEU A 32 1.46 11.50 13.63
N PHE A 33 1.24 11.10 12.38
CA PHE A 33 2.12 10.19 11.67
C PHE A 33 3.49 10.82 11.42
N LYS A 34 3.51 12.09 10.99
CA LYS A 34 4.75 12.86 10.85
C LYS A 34 5.52 12.94 12.17
N ASP A 35 4.83 13.21 13.28
CA ASP A 35 5.44 13.26 14.60
C ASP A 35 6.01 11.89 15.01
N ALA A 36 5.28 10.81 14.77
CA ALA A 36 5.74 9.44 15.04
C ALA A 36 7.02 9.10 14.24
N LEU A 37 7.09 9.51 12.98
CA LEU A 37 8.27 9.29 12.13
C LEU A 37 9.46 10.16 12.53
N ASN A 38 9.23 11.41 12.95
CA ASN A 38 10.28 12.33 13.40
C ASN A 38 11.03 11.84 14.65
N LEU A 39 10.42 10.94 15.43
CA LEU A 39 11.10 10.28 16.55
C LEU A 39 12.24 9.36 16.07
N ASN A 40 12.29 9.01 14.78
CA ASN A 40 13.34 8.25 14.10
C ASN A 40 13.77 7.00 14.88
N THR A 41 12.85 6.06 15.01
CA THR A 41 13.03 4.86 15.82
C THR A 41 13.13 3.61 14.94
N PHE A 42 13.58 2.50 15.51
CA PHE A 42 13.56 1.22 14.80
C PHE A 42 12.14 0.78 14.39
N ALA A 43 11.09 1.31 15.02
CA ALA A 43 9.70 0.99 14.73
C ALA A 43 9.12 1.79 13.55
N SER A 44 9.77 2.87 13.10
CA SER A 44 9.26 3.75 12.05
C SER A 44 8.86 3.01 10.74
N PRO A 45 9.61 2.01 10.25
CA PRO A 45 9.19 1.24 9.07
C PRO A 45 7.89 0.46 9.28
N GLU A 46 7.72 -0.15 10.45
CA GLU A 46 6.51 -0.92 10.78
C GLU A 46 5.31 0.02 10.96
N ILE A 47 5.49 1.16 11.62
CA ILE A 47 4.45 2.17 11.77
C ILE A 47 3.99 2.66 10.38
N ALA A 48 4.94 2.96 9.48
CA ALA A 48 4.61 3.39 8.12
C ALA A 48 3.82 2.34 7.34
N TYR A 49 4.21 1.06 7.46
CA TYR A 49 3.48 -0.04 6.84
C TYR A 49 2.05 -0.16 7.39
N GLN A 50 1.89 -0.21 8.72
CA GLN A 50 0.57 -0.39 9.34
C GLN A 50 -0.37 0.79 9.05
N VAL A 51 0.14 2.02 9.16
CA VAL A 51 -0.63 3.23 8.83
C VAL A 51 -1.00 3.26 7.35
N ALA A 52 -0.14 2.79 6.44
CA ALA A 52 -0.47 2.72 5.02
C ALA A 52 -1.65 1.80 4.74
N ILE A 53 -1.62 0.57 5.27
CA ILE A 53 -2.67 -0.43 5.05
C ILE A 53 -4.00 0.03 5.67
N ASP A 54 -3.97 0.48 6.92
CA ASP A 54 -5.15 0.99 7.62
C ASP A 54 -5.78 2.20 6.87
N TYR A 55 -4.95 3.13 6.39
CA TYR A 55 -5.45 4.28 5.64
C TYR A 55 -6.07 3.87 4.31
N ILE A 56 -5.46 2.92 3.59
CA ILE A 56 -6.00 2.37 2.34
C ILE A 56 -7.37 1.72 2.57
N ASP A 57 -7.51 0.93 3.64
CA ASP A 57 -8.79 0.29 4.00
C ASP A 57 -9.88 1.34 4.28
N LYS A 58 -9.50 2.47 4.89
CA LYS A 58 -10.42 3.60 5.17
C LYS A 58 -10.86 4.35 3.91
N ILE A 59 -10.09 4.35 2.82
CA ILE A 59 -10.47 5.01 1.54
C ILE A 59 -11.76 4.42 0.98
N ALA A 60 -12.03 3.12 1.19
CA ALA A 60 -13.27 2.50 0.71
C ALA A 60 -14.54 3.12 1.32
N GLN A 61 -14.43 3.68 2.53
CA GLN A 61 -15.52 4.32 3.25
C GLN A 61 -15.49 5.85 3.08
N GLU A 62 -14.29 6.43 2.95
CA GLU A 62 -14.09 7.86 2.74
C GLU A 62 -13.18 8.11 1.51
N PRO A 63 -13.72 8.08 0.27
CA PRO A 63 -12.92 8.20 -0.95
C PRO A 63 -12.14 9.51 -1.08
N ALA A 64 -12.55 10.57 -0.37
CA ALA A 64 -11.84 11.85 -0.35
C ALA A 64 -10.42 11.72 0.24
N LEU A 65 -10.16 10.70 1.07
CA LEU A 65 -8.82 10.41 1.63
C LEU A 65 -7.77 10.16 0.53
N ALA A 66 -8.17 9.61 -0.61
CA ALA A 66 -7.28 9.42 -1.78
C ALA A 66 -6.78 10.73 -2.40
N GLN A 67 -7.26 11.89 -1.92
CA GLN A 67 -6.80 13.20 -2.35
C GLN A 67 -5.73 13.80 -1.41
N ASN A 68 -5.40 13.15 -0.29
CA ASN A 68 -4.44 13.64 0.69
C ASN A 68 -2.97 13.42 0.22
N GLU A 69 -2.46 14.38 -0.55
CA GLU A 69 -1.11 14.31 -1.13
C GLU A 69 0.02 14.38 -0.09
N GLU A 70 -0.22 15.05 1.03
CA GLU A 70 0.75 15.09 2.13
C GLU A 70 0.94 13.68 2.70
N PHE A 71 -0.17 12.99 3.01
CA PHE A 71 -0.14 11.61 3.46
C PHE A 71 0.58 10.69 2.47
N TYR A 72 0.19 10.75 1.19
CA TYR A 72 0.83 9.96 0.13
C TYR A 72 2.34 10.18 0.10
N THR A 73 2.79 11.44 0.14
CA THR A 73 4.21 11.79 0.05
C THR A 73 4.99 11.22 1.24
N ILE A 74 4.48 11.37 2.46
CA ILE A 74 5.14 10.87 3.67
C ILE A 74 5.23 9.34 3.64
N VAL A 75 4.11 8.65 3.39
CA VAL A 75 4.07 7.18 3.41
C VAL A 75 4.92 6.59 2.29
N SER A 76 4.77 7.08 1.06
CA SER A 76 5.53 6.56 -0.09
C SER A 76 7.04 6.72 0.12
N THR A 77 7.48 7.84 0.67
CA THR A 77 8.90 8.07 1.01
C THR A 77 9.39 7.05 2.04
N GLN A 78 8.62 6.78 3.10
CA GLN A 78 9.00 5.80 4.12
C GLN A 78 9.02 4.36 3.60
N LEU A 79 8.03 3.99 2.78
CA LEU A 79 7.98 2.66 2.16
C LEU A 79 9.14 2.46 1.19
N LEU A 80 9.45 3.46 0.35
CA LEU A 80 10.60 3.42 -0.56
C LEU A 80 11.93 3.27 0.20
N GLY A 81 12.18 4.09 1.22
CA GLY A 81 13.39 3.97 2.04
C GLY A 81 13.46 2.66 2.82
N THR A 82 12.32 2.01 3.09
CA THR A 82 12.28 0.66 3.70
C THR A 82 12.59 -0.42 2.68
N ILE A 83 12.07 -0.29 1.46
CA ILE A 83 12.39 -1.17 0.32
C ILE A 83 13.88 -1.12 0.01
N GLU A 84 14.49 0.07 -0.05
CA GLU A 84 15.94 0.22 -0.31
C GLU A 84 16.80 -0.52 0.71
N ARG A 85 16.40 -0.49 1.99
CA ARG A 85 17.11 -1.18 3.08
C ARG A 85 16.86 -2.69 3.11
N SER A 86 15.68 -3.13 2.65
CA SER A 86 15.22 -4.51 2.74
C SER A 86 14.49 -4.92 1.45
N PRO A 87 15.20 -5.04 0.31
CA PRO A 87 14.59 -5.16 -1.02
C PRO A 87 13.89 -6.49 -1.27
N GLU A 88 14.12 -7.50 -0.43
CA GLU A 88 13.49 -8.81 -0.53
C GLU A 88 12.12 -8.88 0.18
N GLN A 89 11.73 -7.84 0.93
CA GLN A 89 10.46 -7.83 1.67
C GLN A 89 9.29 -7.37 0.79
N SER A 90 8.62 -8.34 0.14
CA SER A 90 7.49 -8.09 -0.76
C SER A 90 6.34 -7.27 -0.16
N ARG A 91 6.11 -7.34 1.17
CA ARG A 91 5.03 -6.60 1.86
C ARG A 91 5.09 -5.08 1.63
N ASN A 92 6.29 -4.49 1.58
CA ASN A 92 6.44 -3.04 1.41
C ASN A 92 6.13 -2.62 -0.03
N TYR A 93 6.49 -3.46 -1.01
CA TYR A 93 6.10 -3.27 -2.41
C TYR A 93 4.58 -3.34 -2.56
N ILE A 94 3.92 -4.29 -1.88
CA ILE A 94 2.45 -4.42 -1.91
C ILE A 94 1.79 -3.17 -1.36
N ALA A 95 2.19 -2.70 -0.17
CA ALA A 95 1.66 -1.48 0.42
C ALA A 95 1.84 -0.26 -0.50
N LEU A 96 3.04 -0.10 -1.07
CA LEU A 96 3.35 1.01 -1.97
C LEU A 96 2.59 0.93 -3.30
N ALA A 97 2.40 -0.26 -3.85
CA ALA A 97 1.65 -0.46 -5.09
C ALA A 97 0.18 -0.11 -4.91
N TRP A 98 -0.45 -0.60 -3.85
CA TRP A 98 -1.83 -0.22 -3.53
C TRP A 98 -1.95 1.27 -3.27
N LEU A 99 -1.05 1.86 -2.49
CA LEU A 99 -1.02 3.31 -2.27
C LEU A 99 -0.98 4.08 -3.61
N ASN A 100 -0.13 3.67 -4.54
CA ASN A 100 -0.06 4.29 -5.87
C ASN A 100 -1.37 4.14 -6.67
N LEU A 101 -2.04 2.98 -6.63
CA LEU A 101 -3.30 2.78 -7.33
C LEU A 101 -4.42 3.67 -6.76
N TYR A 102 -4.59 3.68 -5.44
CA TYR A 102 -5.63 4.48 -4.78
C TYR A 102 -5.43 5.99 -4.99
N PHE A 103 -4.17 6.46 -4.98
CA PHE A 103 -3.83 7.86 -5.20
C PHE A 103 -3.62 8.24 -6.68
N SER A 104 -3.94 7.35 -7.63
CA SER A 104 -3.71 7.58 -9.06
C SER A 104 -4.62 8.65 -9.70
N GLY A 105 -5.67 9.09 -9.01
CA GLY A 105 -6.59 10.13 -9.51
C GLY A 105 -5.91 11.48 -9.77
N LYS A 106 -4.86 11.81 -8.99
CA LYS A 106 -4.09 13.06 -9.15
C LYS A 106 -2.89 12.93 -10.09
N ASP A 107 -2.32 11.74 -10.20
CA ASP A 107 -1.18 11.46 -11.07
C ASP A 107 -1.31 10.06 -11.67
N ARG A 108 -1.63 10.01 -12.97
CA ARG A 108 -1.78 8.76 -13.73
C ARG A 108 -0.46 7.97 -13.83
N GLN A 109 0.71 8.60 -13.67
CA GLN A 109 1.99 7.89 -13.66
C GLN A 109 2.10 6.91 -12.48
N ARG A 110 1.33 7.13 -11.40
CA ARG A 110 1.26 6.20 -10.27
C ARG A 110 0.73 4.83 -10.66
N ILE A 111 -0.13 4.74 -11.68
CA ILE A 111 -0.59 3.44 -12.18
C ILE A 111 0.58 2.64 -12.74
N ASN A 112 1.46 3.27 -13.53
CA ASN A 112 2.64 2.61 -14.08
C ASN A 112 3.59 2.17 -12.95
N LYS A 113 3.83 3.03 -11.96
CA LYS A 113 4.63 2.65 -10.77
C LYS A 113 4.03 1.44 -10.05
N ALA A 114 2.71 1.38 -9.89
CA ALA A 114 2.04 0.23 -9.28
C ALA A 114 2.19 -1.04 -10.11
N LEU A 115 2.14 -0.96 -11.44
CA LEU A 115 2.38 -2.09 -12.33
C LEU A 115 3.83 -2.62 -12.17
N ASP A 116 4.82 -1.73 -12.19
CA ASP A 116 6.24 -2.10 -11.99
C ASP A 116 6.46 -2.79 -10.63
N LEU A 117 5.81 -2.27 -9.58
CA LEU A 117 5.84 -2.88 -8.25
C LEU A 117 5.12 -4.24 -8.22
N GLY A 118 4.01 -4.38 -8.94
CA GLY A 118 3.29 -5.65 -9.15
C GLY A 118 4.18 -6.74 -9.74
N ASP A 119 4.90 -6.42 -10.81
CA ASP A 119 5.86 -7.33 -11.45
C ASP A 119 7.01 -7.68 -10.49
N LYS A 120 7.50 -6.71 -9.73
CA LYS A 120 8.54 -6.95 -8.72
C LYS A 120 8.06 -7.88 -7.60
N ILE A 121 6.81 -7.74 -7.15
CA ILE A 121 6.20 -8.63 -6.15
C ILE A 121 6.17 -10.07 -6.67
N LEU A 122 5.78 -10.28 -7.92
CA LEU A 122 5.73 -11.61 -8.53
C LEU A 122 7.13 -12.18 -8.82
N THR A 123 8.12 -11.32 -9.06
CA THR A 123 9.53 -11.74 -9.15
C THR A 123 10.03 -12.28 -7.80
N LEU A 124 9.69 -11.61 -6.69
CA LEU A 124 10.07 -12.02 -5.33
C LEU A 124 9.23 -13.20 -4.80
N SER A 125 7.97 -13.30 -5.22
CA SER A 125 7.05 -14.36 -4.82
C SER A 125 6.02 -14.64 -5.93
N PRO A 126 6.32 -15.59 -6.83
CA PRO A 126 5.48 -15.88 -8.01
C PRO A 126 4.04 -16.31 -7.70
N ILE A 127 3.77 -16.81 -6.50
CA ILE A 127 2.43 -17.25 -6.06
C ILE A 127 1.72 -16.21 -5.17
N LYS A 128 2.25 -14.98 -5.07
CA LYS A 128 1.66 -13.94 -4.22
C LYS A 128 0.44 -13.32 -4.89
N LYS A 129 -0.75 -13.65 -4.38
CA LYS A 129 -2.04 -13.13 -4.86
C LYS A 129 -2.08 -11.61 -5.06
N ASP A 130 -1.52 -10.85 -4.11
CA ASP A 130 -1.49 -9.38 -4.18
C ASP A 130 -0.83 -8.85 -5.45
N GLY A 131 0.25 -9.48 -5.93
CA GLY A 131 0.93 -9.05 -7.16
C GLY A 131 -0.01 -9.12 -8.36
N TYR A 132 -0.77 -10.21 -8.49
CA TYR A 132 -1.75 -10.35 -9.57
C TYR A 132 -2.95 -9.40 -9.43
N LEU A 133 -3.44 -9.17 -8.20
CA LEU A 133 -4.51 -8.20 -7.94
C LEU A 133 -4.08 -6.78 -8.34
N ILE A 134 -2.87 -6.38 -7.97
CA ILE A 134 -2.28 -5.09 -8.33
C ILE A 134 -2.16 -4.95 -9.85
N LEU A 135 -1.64 -5.96 -10.55
CA LEU A 135 -1.51 -5.93 -12.00
C LEU A 135 -2.88 -5.85 -12.69
N ALA A 136 -3.85 -6.66 -12.26
CA ALA A 136 -5.20 -6.63 -12.80
C ALA A 136 -5.87 -5.26 -12.59
N ALA A 137 -5.74 -4.68 -11.39
CA ALA A 137 -6.24 -3.34 -11.07
C ALA A 137 -5.56 -2.25 -11.90
N GLY A 138 -4.23 -2.27 -11.99
CA GLY A 138 -3.45 -1.29 -12.74
C GLY A 138 -3.77 -1.33 -14.24
N TYR A 139 -3.92 -2.52 -14.82
CA TYR A 139 -4.34 -2.67 -16.22
C TYR A 139 -5.80 -2.25 -16.43
N ALA A 140 -6.69 -2.47 -15.48
CA ALA A 140 -8.06 -1.95 -15.53
C ALA A 140 -8.07 -0.41 -15.55
N LEU A 141 -7.38 0.22 -14.60
CA LEU A 141 -7.33 1.67 -14.43
C LEU A 141 -6.60 2.40 -15.57
N SER A 142 -5.67 1.73 -16.27
CA SER A 142 -4.98 2.25 -17.46
C SER A 142 -5.69 1.94 -18.78
N ASN A 143 -6.94 1.48 -18.74
CA ASN A 143 -7.75 1.14 -19.91
C ASN A 143 -7.11 0.06 -20.82
N GLN A 144 -6.43 -0.91 -20.19
CA GLN A 144 -5.81 -2.07 -20.84
C GLN A 144 -6.48 -3.39 -20.40
N PRO A 145 -7.80 -3.57 -20.62
CA PRO A 145 -8.56 -4.71 -20.13
C PRO A 145 -8.13 -6.06 -20.72
N ALA A 146 -7.46 -6.06 -21.88
CA ALA A 146 -6.88 -7.28 -22.46
C ALA A 146 -5.75 -7.84 -21.58
N LYS A 147 -4.85 -6.96 -21.11
CA LYS A 147 -3.74 -7.35 -20.22
C LYS A 147 -4.24 -7.80 -18.85
N ALA A 148 -5.26 -7.13 -18.30
CA ALA A 148 -5.89 -7.57 -17.06
C ALA A 148 -6.43 -9.01 -17.17
N ARG A 149 -7.09 -9.34 -18.29
CA ARG A 149 -7.59 -10.71 -18.55
C ARG A 149 -6.48 -11.72 -18.77
N GLU A 150 -5.37 -11.31 -19.38
CA GLU A 150 -4.20 -12.16 -19.53
C GLU A 150 -3.62 -12.54 -18.17
N VAL A 151 -3.44 -11.57 -17.26
CA VAL A 151 -2.99 -11.81 -15.87
C VAL A 151 -3.90 -12.81 -15.16
N ILE A 152 -5.22 -12.62 -15.25
CA ILE A 152 -6.23 -13.53 -14.67
C ILE A 152 -6.11 -14.95 -15.27
N SER A 153 -5.92 -15.05 -16.58
CA SER A 153 -5.76 -16.36 -17.25
C SER A 153 -4.47 -17.05 -16.82
N GLN A 154 -3.36 -16.31 -16.70
CA GLN A 154 -2.07 -16.86 -16.31
C GLN A 154 -2.12 -17.42 -14.88
N VAL A 155 -2.64 -16.65 -13.92
CA VAL A 155 -2.76 -17.11 -12.53
C VAL A 155 -3.76 -18.25 -12.41
N GLY A 156 -4.85 -18.27 -13.18
CA GLY A 156 -5.82 -19.38 -13.19
C GLY A 156 -5.24 -20.71 -13.69
N LYS A 157 -4.15 -20.69 -14.47
CA LYS A 157 -3.41 -21.90 -14.86
C LYS A 157 -2.49 -22.42 -13.74
N ILE A 158 -2.07 -21.53 -12.83
CA ILE A 158 -1.21 -21.86 -11.69
C ILE A 158 -2.09 -22.33 -10.51
N ASP A 159 -3.12 -21.58 -10.20
CA ASP A 159 -4.09 -21.83 -9.14
C ASP A 159 -5.48 -21.34 -9.58
N VAL A 160 -6.37 -22.30 -9.83
CA VAL A 160 -7.73 -22.05 -10.32
C VAL A 160 -8.51 -21.15 -9.35
N LYS A 161 -8.41 -21.41 -8.04
CA LYS A 161 -9.11 -20.65 -7.02
C LYS A 161 -8.60 -19.21 -6.97
N MET A 162 -7.28 -19.03 -7.04
CA MET A 162 -6.69 -17.69 -7.09
C MET A 162 -7.15 -16.92 -8.33
N GLY A 163 -7.20 -17.58 -9.50
CA GLY A 163 -7.73 -16.97 -10.73
C GLY A 163 -9.18 -16.53 -10.62
N GLU A 164 -10.04 -17.33 -9.99
CA GLU A 164 -11.43 -16.95 -9.72
C GLU A 164 -11.53 -15.75 -8.77
N GLU A 165 -10.75 -15.72 -7.69
CA GLU A 165 -10.72 -14.59 -6.75
C GLU A 165 -10.32 -13.28 -7.45
N ILE A 166 -9.27 -13.32 -8.28
CA ILE A 166 -8.77 -12.14 -9.00
C ILE A 166 -9.76 -11.70 -10.08
N LYS A 167 -10.39 -12.65 -10.78
CA LYS A 167 -11.46 -12.35 -11.74
C LYS A 167 -12.62 -11.64 -11.07
N ASN A 168 -13.11 -12.17 -9.95
CA ASN A 168 -14.22 -11.59 -9.19
C ASN A 168 -13.88 -10.17 -8.70
N TYR A 169 -12.63 -9.96 -8.28
CA TYR A 169 -12.15 -8.63 -7.92
C TYR A 169 -12.15 -7.67 -9.13
N TYR A 170 -11.60 -8.09 -10.28
CA TYR A 170 -11.56 -7.28 -11.51
C TYR A 170 -12.96 -6.90 -12.01
N GLU A 171 -13.94 -7.80 -11.90
CA GLU A 171 -15.32 -7.53 -12.29
C GLU A 171 -16.00 -6.45 -11.43
N LYS A 172 -15.60 -6.31 -10.15
CA LYS A 172 -16.08 -5.25 -9.25
C LYS A 172 -15.48 -3.87 -9.55
N LEU A 173 -14.41 -3.80 -10.33
CA LEU A 173 -13.76 -2.55 -10.72
C LEU A 173 -14.40 -1.90 -11.96
N LYS A 174 -15.29 -2.61 -12.66
CA LYS A 174 -16.05 -2.10 -13.82
C LYS A 174 -17.33 -1.43 -13.37
#